data_AF-A0A4W5K310-F1
#
_entry.id   AF-A0A4W5K310-F1
#
_cell.length_a   1.000
_cell.length_b   1.000
_cell.length_c   1.000
_cell.angle_alpha   90.00
_cell.angle_beta   90.00
_cell.angle_gamma   90.00
#
_symmetry.space_group_name_H-M   'P 1'
#
loop_
_entity.id
_entity.type
_entity.pdbx_description
1 polymer ?
#
loop_
_entity_poly.entity_id
_entity_poly.type
_entity_poly.pdbx_seq_one_letter_code
_entity_poly.pdbx_strand_id
1 'polypeptide(L)'
;MAFLLRTLARQSTCLSRPQLGVFYRHAVPMGTTAKEEMNKFWAKNNKLNRPMSPHITVYQWSVPMMMSITHRVTGVGLSGGISAFALLALVLPGNYPYYLDLIHSLSIGPALLGLAKLGIAFPVSYHTLNGIRHLFWDSGKGFTIPEVYRSGYVVIALSILTSIAAVAYM
;
A
#
# COMPACT_ATOMS: atom_id res chain seq x y z
N MET A 1 -61.72 67.31 4.41
CA MET A 1 -61.29 66.97 5.79
C MET A 1 -62.47 66.34 6.50
N ALA A 2 -62.49 65.00 6.50
CA ALA A 2 -63.41 64.06 7.15
C ALA A 2 -63.49 62.86 6.20
N PHE A 3 -62.44 62.04 6.16
CA PHE A 3 -62.41 60.80 6.95
C PHE A 3 -63.67 59.97 6.67
N LEU A 4 -63.53 58.94 5.82
CA LEU A 4 -63.31 57.59 6.35
C LEU A 4 -64.47 57.21 7.26
N LEU A 5 -65.48 56.51 6.72
CA LEU A 5 -66.38 55.59 7.46
C LEU A 5 -67.43 54.99 6.50
N ARG A 6 -66.99 54.38 5.39
CA ARG A 6 -67.84 53.52 4.53
C ARG A 6 -67.31 52.08 4.41
N THR A 7 -66.58 51.63 5.42
CA THR A 7 -66.08 50.25 5.51
C THR A 7 -66.46 49.63 6.84
N LEU A 8 -67.77 49.53 7.11
CA LEU A 8 -68.30 48.71 8.21
C LEU A 8 -69.46 47.86 7.70
N ALA A 9 -69.18 46.97 6.75
CA ALA A 9 -70.08 45.89 6.39
C ALA A 9 -69.31 44.77 5.67
N ARG A 10 -68.47 44.04 6.41
CA ARG A 10 -68.12 42.64 6.16
C ARG A 10 -67.25 42.10 7.29
N GLN A 11 -67.90 41.71 8.38
CA GLN A 11 -67.36 40.64 9.21
C GLN A 11 -67.45 39.35 8.39
N SER A 12 -66.31 38.93 7.84
CA SER A 12 -66.11 37.55 7.42
C SER A 12 -64.90 37.05 8.19
N THR A 13 -65.19 36.28 9.23
CA THR A 13 -64.23 35.49 9.99
C THR A 13 -63.49 34.57 9.04
N CYS A 14 -62.25 34.92 8.67
CA CYS A 14 -61.29 33.94 8.17
C CYS A 14 -60.22 33.81 9.26
N LEU A 15 -60.45 32.83 10.14
CA LEU A 15 -59.45 32.34 11.08
C LEU A 15 -58.21 31.94 10.29
N SER A 16 -57.16 32.78 10.33
CA SER A 16 -55.82 32.36 9.93
C SER A 16 -55.35 31.33 10.94
N ARG A 17 -55.61 30.06 10.61
CA ARG A 17 -55.04 28.90 11.30
C ARG A 17 -53.52 29.07 11.20
N PRO A 18 -52.76 29.18 12.31
CA PRO A 18 -51.32 29.07 12.20
C PRO A 18 -51.09 27.64 11.74
N GLN A 19 -50.66 27.47 10.49
CA GLN A 19 -49.98 26.25 10.10
C GLN A 19 -48.67 26.25 10.90
N LEU A 20 -48.75 25.79 12.15
CA LEU A 20 -47.62 25.22 12.84
C LEU A 20 -47.36 23.89 12.12
N GLY A 21 -46.89 24.00 10.87
CA GLY A 21 -46.27 22.92 10.15
C GLY A 21 -45.06 22.56 10.97
N VAL A 22 -45.24 21.60 11.87
CA VAL A 22 -44.14 20.89 12.50
C VAL A 22 -43.38 20.32 11.32
N PHE A 23 -42.32 21.02 10.92
CA PHE A 23 -41.24 20.46 10.16
C PHE A 23 -40.63 19.40 11.08
N TYR A 24 -41.26 18.22 11.10
CA TYR A 24 -40.53 16.98 11.31
C TYR A 24 -39.56 16.91 10.14
N ARG A 25 -38.44 17.64 10.28
CA ARG A 25 -37.19 17.24 9.66
C ARG A 25 -37.12 15.76 9.98
N HIS A 26 -37.24 14.93 8.94
CA HIS A 26 -36.89 13.54 9.02
C HIS A 26 -35.38 13.51 9.26
N ALA A 27 -34.98 13.85 10.48
CA ALA A 27 -33.68 13.50 11.00
C ALA A 27 -33.75 11.99 11.11
N VAL A 28 -33.38 11.33 10.01
CA VAL A 28 -33.03 9.92 10.03
C VAL A 28 -32.07 9.82 11.22
N PRO A 29 -32.41 9.07 12.29
CA PRO A 29 -31.50 8.91 13.40
C PRO A 29 -30.22 8.40 12.76
N MET A 30 -29.13 9.15 12.90
CA MET A 30 -27.83 8.73 12.39
C MET A 30 -27.63 7.32 12.92
N GLY A 31 -27.76 6.35 12.01
CA GLY A 31 -27.42 4.97 12.29
C GLY A 31 -26.03 4.97 12.92
N THR A 32 -25.80 3.99 13.78
CA THR A 32 -24.55 3.83 14.52
C THR A 32 -23.34 4.20 13.66
N THR A 33 -22.37 4.91 14.22
CA THR A 33 -21.23 5.40 13.44
C THR A 33 -20.54 4.24 12.70
N ALA A 34 -19.90 4.49 11.55
CA ALA A 34 -19.17 3.44 10.81
C ALA A 34 -18.19 2.67 11.71
N LYS A 35 -17.59 3.36 12.69
CA LYS A 35 -16.72 2.76 13.71
C LYS A 35 -17.48 1.79 14.63
N GLU A 36 -18.67 2.17 15.09
CA GLU A 36 -19.52 1.28 15.90
C GLU A 36 -19.99 0.05 15.11
N GLU A 37 -20.36 0.21 13.85
CA GLU A 37 -20.74 -0.89 12.97
C GLU A 37 -19.58 -1.88 12.75
N MET A 38 -18.39 -1.37 12.46
CA MET A 38 -17.17 -2.18 12.37
C MET A 38 -16.89 -2.94 13.67
N ASN A 39 -16.97 -2.27 14.82
CA ASN A 39 -16.73 -2.91 16.12
C ASN A 39 -17.74 -4.05 16.37
N LYS A 40 -19.02 -3.82 16.06
CA LYS A 40 -20.07 -4.84 16.15
C LYS A 40 -19.79 -6.02 15.20
N PHE A 41 -19.35 -5.76 13.97
CA PHE A 41 -19.00 -6.79 12.99
C PHE A 41 -17.87 -7.70 13.51
N TRP A 42 -16.77 -7.11 13.99
CA TRP A 42 -15.62 -7.87 14.50
C TRP A 42 -15.97 -8.66 15.75
N ALA A 43 -16.64 -8.02 16.72
CA ALA A 43 -17.07 -8.68 17.95
C ALA A 43 -17.99 -9.88 17.65
N LYS A 44 -18.93 -9.73 16.71
CA LYS A 44 -19.83 -10.81 16.29
C LYS A 44 -19.07 -11.98 15.65
N ASN A 45 -18.18 -11.73 14.69
CA ASN A 45 -17.47 -12.81 14.00
C ASN A 45 -16.49 -13.55 14.93
N ASN A 46 -15.80 -12.82 15.82
CA ASN A 46 -14.93 -13.41 16.84
C ASN A 46 -15.73 -14.27 17.83
N LYS A 47 -16.89 -13.80 18.30
CA LYS A 47 -17.77 -14.57 19.19
C LYS A 47 -18.28 -15.86 18.55
N LEU A 48 -18.56 -15.83 17.24
CA LEU A 48 -19.13 -16.96 16.51
C LEU A 48 -18.07 -17.95 15.99
N ASN A 49 -16.77 -17.68 16.19
CA ASN A 49 -15.67 -18.51 15.69
C ASN A 49 -15.84 -18.95 14.23
N ARG A 50 -16.29 -18.02 13.38
CA ARG A 50 -16.49 -18.31 11.96
C ARG A 50 -15.14 -18.52 11.27
N PRO A 51 -14.97 -19.58 10.47
CA PRO A 51 -13.71 -19.80 9.75
C PRO A 51 -13.49 -18.69 8.71
N MET A 52 -12.24 -18.29 8.55
CA MET A 52 -11.83 -17.39 7.47
C MET A 52 -11.81 -18.17 6.15
N SER A 53 -12.39 -17.61 5.10
CA SER A 53 -12.30 -18.21 3.77
C SER A 53 -10.84 -18.31 3.32
N PRO A 54 -10.45 -19.38 2.61
CA PRO A 54 -9.10 -19.47 2.04
C PRO A 54 -8.87 -18.32 1.05
N HIS A 55 -7.64 -17.83 0.99
CA HIS A 55 -7.27 -16.64 0.20
C HIS A 55 -5.98 -16.88 -0.57
N ILE A 56 -4.80 -16.83 0.07
CA ILE A 56 -3.50 -17.01 -0.62
C ILE A 56 -3.38 -18.41 -1.26
N THR A 57 -3.95 -19.43 -0.63
CA THR A 57 -3.85 -20.82 -1.08
C THR A 57 -4.72 -21.16 -2.29
N VAL A 58 -5.74 -20.34 -2.59
CA VAL A 58 -6.70 -20.59 -3.67
C VAL A 58 -6.67 -19.53 -4.75
N TYR A 59 -6.05 -18.38 -4.49
CA TYR A 59 -5.98 -17.28 -5.45
C TYR A 59 -4.95 -17.57 -6.55
N GLN A 60 -5.28 -17.21 -7.80
CA GLN A 60 -4.36 -17.39 -8.92
C GLN A 60 -3.28 -16.29 -8.94
N TRP A 61 -2.03 -16.72 -8.91
CA TRP A 61 -0.89 -15.82 -8.91
C TRP A 61 -0.74 -15.11 -10.26
N SER A 62 -0.63 -13.79 -10.21
CA SER A 62 -0.36 -12.94 -11.36
C SER A 62 1.03 -12.30 -11.27
N VAL A 63 1.60 -11.91 -12.42
CA VAL A 63 2.92 -11.25 -12.46
C VAL A 63 2.97 -9.99 -11.57
N PRO A 64 1.98 -9.07 -11.60
CA PRO A 64 2.02 -7.89 -10.74
C PRO A 64 1.97 -8.23 -9.24
N MET A 65 1.24 -9.28 -8.85
CA MET A 65 1.18 -9.77 -7.47
C MET A 65 2.54 -10.30 -7.02
N MET A 66 3.17 -11.17 -7.82
CA MET A 66 4.51 -11.69 -7.57
C MET A 66 5.52 -10.54 -7.44
N MET A 67 5.46 -9.58 -8.36
CA MET A 67 6.35 -8.42 -8.32
C MET A 67 6.18 -7.58 -7.05
N SER A 68 4.94 -7.40 -6.58
CA SER A 68 4.65 -6.66 -5.35
C SER A 68 5.25 -7.34 -4.12
N ILE A 69 5.11 -8.67 -3.98
CA ILE A 69 5.73 -9.38 -2.85
C ILE A 69 7.26 -9.39 -2.95
N THR A 70 7.82 -9.59 -4.16
CA THR A 70 9.27 -9.51 -4.37
C THR A 70 9.81 -8.13 -4.04
N HIS A 71 9.06 -7.05 -4.30
CA HIS A 71 9.48 -5.69 -3.94
C HIS A 71 9.56 -5.50 -2.42
N ARG A 72 8.60 -6.06 -1.67
CA ARG A 72 8.65 -6.07 -0.21
C ARG A 72 9.82 -6.90 0.32
N VAL A 73 9.99 -8.12 -0.18
CA VAL A 73 11.07 -9.03 0.26
C VAL A 73 12.44 -8.44 -0.02
N THR A 74 12.66 -7.88 -1.22
CA THR A 74 13.91 -7.21 -1.56
C THR A 74 14.15 -5.98 -0.71
N GLY A 75 13.12 -5.17 -0.43
CA GLY A 75 13.25 -3.99 0.43
C GLY A 75 13.61 -4.33 1.88
N VAL A 76 12.95 -5.34 2.46
CA VAL A 76 13.28 -5.86 3.80
C VAL A 76 14.67 -6.47 3.83
N GLY A 77 15.02 -7.28 2.83
CA GLY A 77 16.34 -7.92 2.72
C GLY A 77 17.47 -6.90 2.61
N LEU A 78 17.31 -5.87 1.78
CA LEU A 78 18.28 -4.79 1.64
C LEU A 78 18.42 -3.97 2.92
N SER A 79 17.30 -3.59 3.54
CA SER A 79 17.32 -2.85 4.81
C SER A 79 18.02 -3.66 5.91
N GLY A 80 17.64 -4.93 6.05
CA GLY A 80 18.27 -5.84 6.99
C GLY A 80 19.76 -6.05 6.72
N GLY A 81 20.16 -6.20 5.45
CA GLY A 81 21.55 -6.36 5.05
C GLY A 81 22.41 -5.13 5.38
N ILE A 82 21.91 -3.93 5.08
CA ILE A 82 22.61 -2.67 5.40
C ILE A 82 22.71 -2.47 6.91
N SER A 83 21.61 -2.69 7.65
CA SER A 83 21.62 -2.61 9.11
C SER A 83 22.57 -3.63 9.74
N ALA A 84 22.56 -4.87 9.27
CA ALA A 84 23.49 -5.90 9.74
C ALA A 84 24.94 -5.53 9.44
N PHE A 85 25.24 -5.05 8.23
CA PHE A 85 26.57 -4.57 7.87
C PHE A 85 27.04 -3.44 8.79
N ALA A 86 26.19 -2.45 9.05
CA ALA A 86 26.51 -1.34 9.95
C ALA A 86 26.74 -1.80 11.40
N LEU A 87 25.92 -2.71 11.91
CA LEU A 87 26.10 -3.27 13.25
C LEU A 87 27.38 -4.11 13.36
N LEU A 88 27.66 -4.95 12.36
CA LEU A 88 28.88 -5.76 12.34
C LEU A 88 30.13 -4.87 12.24
N ALA A 89 30.09 -3.80 11.45
CA ALA A 89 31.18 -2.83 11.38
C ALA A 89 31.46 -2.12 12.72
N LEU A 90 30.47 -2.02 13.61
CA LEU A 90 30.62 -1.41 14.93
C LEU A 90 31.12 -2.41 15.98
N VAL A 91 30.68 -3.66 15.92
CA VAL A 91 30.91 -4.66 16.98
C VAL A 91 32.13 -5.54 16.70
N LEU A 92 32.46 -5.78 15.43
CA LEU A 92 33.55 -6.67 15.08
C LEU A 92 34.92 -5.97 15.17
N PRO A 93 35.98 -6.65 15.63
CA PRO A 93 37.27 -6.02 15.95
C PRO A 93 38.16 -5.76 14.72
N GLY A 94 38.00 -6.54 13.65
CA GLY A 94 38.74 -6.37 12.39
C GLY A 94 38.24 -5.23 11.52
N ASN A 95 39.07 -4.79 10.57
CA ASN A 95 38.67 -3.82 9.55
C ASN A 95 38.16 -4.53 8.27
N TYR A 96 37.64 -3.75 7.32
CA TYR A 96 37.09 -4.31 6.08
C TYR A 96 38.10 -5.16 5.26
N PRO A 97 39.35 -4.71 5.01
CA PRO A 97 40.35 -5.53 4.33
C PRO A 97 40.61 -6.88 5.00
N TYR A 98 40.69 -6.92 6.33
CA TYR A 98 40.88 -8.17 7.08
C TYR A 98 39.79 -9.20 6.79
N TYR A 99 38.52 -8.79 6.74
CA TYR A 99 37.42 -9.71 6.43
C TYR A 99 37.38 -10.12 4.95
N LEU A 100 37.81 -9.24 4.04
CA LEU A 100 37.97 -9.62 2.64
C LEU A 100 39.04 -10.70 2.47
N ASP A 101 40.20 -10.53 3.11
CA ASP A 101 41.29 -11.51 3.07
C ASP A 101 40.86 -12.84 3.71
N LEU A 102 40.09 -12.78 4.81
CA LEU A 102 39.48 -13.97 5.42
C LEU A 102 38.58 -14.70 4.41
N ILE A 103 37.69 -13.99 3.72
CA ILE A 103 36.81 -14.59 2.69
C ILE A 103 37.64 -15.17 1.54
N HIS A 104 38.69 -14.48 1.08
CA HIS A 104 39.59 -15.00 0.05
C HIS A 104 40.32 -16.27 0.51
N SER A 105 40.71 -16.36 1.78
CA SER A 105 41.40 -17.54 2.33
C SER A 105 40.53 -18.80 2.32
N LEU A 106 39.20 -18.65 2.35
CA LEU A 106 38.25 -19.77 2.24
C LEU A 106 38.27 -20.46 0.88
N SER A 107 38.97 -19.90 -0.12
CA SER A 107 39.16 -20.50 -1.45
C SER A 107 37.84 -20.89 -2.13
N ILE A 108 36.83 -20.03 -1.98
CA ILE A 108 35.49 -20.28 -2.52
C ILE A 108 35.55 -20.27 -4.05
N GLY A 109 34.99 -21.31 -4.66
CA GLY A 109 34.95 -21.45 -6.12
C GLY A 109 34.19 -20.31 -6.82
N PRO A 110 34.55 -19.99 -8.09
CA PRO A 110 34.01 -18.83 -8.81
C PRO A 110 32.49 -18.88 -8.99
N ALA A 111 31.89 -20.07 -9.10
CA ALA A 111 30.44 -20.22 -9.22
C ALA A 111 29.71 -19.77 -7.95
N LEU A 112 30.17 -20.19 -6.77
CA LEU A 112 29.54 -19.83 -5.50
C LEU A 112 29.76 -18.35 -5.17
N LEU A 113 30.95 -17.80 -5.47
CA LEU A 113 31.20 -16.36 -5.39
C LEU A 113 30.28 -15.56 -6.33
N GLY A 114 30.09 -16.02 -7.57
CA GLY A 114 29.17 -15.41 -8.52
C GLY A 114 27.72 -15.40 -8.03
N LEU A 115 27.26 -16.51 -7.43
CA LEU A 115 25.93 -16.58 -6.82
C LEU A 115 25.79 -15.65 -5.61
N ALA A 116 26.81 -15.54 -4.76
CA ALA A 116 26.80 -14.61 -3.64
C ALA A 116 26.73 -13.14 -4.12
N LYS A 117 27.52 -12.80 -5.14
CA LYS A 117 27.47 -11.48 -5.80
C LYS A 117 26.09 -11.20 -6.40
N LEU A 118 25.48 -12.17 -7.09
CA LEU A 118 24.12 -12.02 -7.63
C LEU A 118 23.05 -11.89 -6.53
N GLY A 119 23.22 -12.59 -5.40
CA GLY A 119 22.34 -12.49 -4.24
C GLY A 119 22.27 -11.08 -3.64
N ILE A 120 23.31 -10.26 -3.86
CA ILE A 120 23.34 -8.85 -3.47
C ILE A 120 22.88 -7.95 -4.63
N ALA A 121 23.42 -8.18 -5.84
CA ALA A 121 23.17 -7.33 -6.99
C ALA A 121 21.70 -7.36 -7.45
N PHE A 122 21.05 -8.54 -7.44
CA PHE A 122 19.68 -8.70 -7.93
C PHE A 122 18.64 -7.96 -7.08
N PRO A 123 18.62 -8.09 -5.74
CA PRO A 123 17.72 -7.31 -4.91
C PRO A 123 17.89 -5.79 -5.11
N VAL A 124 19.12 -5.29 -5.21
CA VAL A 124 19.40 -3.86 -5.44
C VAL A 124 18.81 -3.40 -6.77
N SER A 125 19.16 -4.09 -7.87
CA SER A 125 18.65 -3.79 -9.21
C SER A 125 17.13 -3.82 -9.25
N TYR A 126 16.53 -4.92 -8.80
CA TYR A 126 15.09 -5.12 -8.84
C TYR A 126 14.32 -4.12 -7.99
N HIS A 127 14.74 -3.92 -6.74
CA HIS A 127 14.04 -3.03 -5.83
C HIS A 127 14.07 -1.59 -6.34
N THR A 128 15.20 -1.14 -6.89
CA THR A 128 15.36 0.19 -7.45
C THR A 128 14.49 0.38 -8.68
N LEU A 129 14.57 -0.52 -9.66
CA LEU A 129 13.82 -0.42 -10.92
C LEU A 129 12.30 -0.54 -10.69
N ASN A 130 11.88 -1.49 -9.85
CA ASN A 130 10.46 -1.60 -9.50
C ASN A 130 10.00 -0.42 -8.63
N GLY A 131 10.87 0.14 -7.80
CA GLY A 131 10.60 1.37 -7.03
C GLY A 131 10.31 2.56 -7.96
N ILE A 132 11.09 2.74 -9.02
CA ILE A 132 10.80 3.75 -10.06
C ILE A 132 9.42 3.53 -10.67
N ARG A 133 9.06 2.28 -11.00
CA ARG A 133 7.72 1.93 -11.48
C ARG A 133 6.62 2.28 -10.47
N HIS A 134 6.85 2.07 -9.17
CA HIS A 134 5.92 2.49 -8.12
C HIS A 134 5.76 4.02 -8.06
N LEU A 135 6.84 4.80 -8.21
CA LEU A 135 6.77 6.27 -8.26
C LEU A 135 5.97 6.78 -9.46
N PHE A 136 6.01 6.08 -10.60
CA PHE A 136 5.13 6.36 -11.74
C PHE A 136 3.65 6.13 -11.39
N TRP A 137 3.35 5.05 -10.66
CA TRP A 137 2.00 4.78 -10.16
C TRP A 137 1.54 5.85 -9.16
N ASP A 138 2.40 6.28 -8.24
CA ASP A 138 2.08 7.35 -7.28
C ASP A 138 1.78 8.68 -8.00
N SER A 139 2.34 8.86 -9.20
CA SER A 139 2.07 10.00 -10.08
C SER A 139 0.84 9.83 -10.99
N GLY A 140 0.02 8.78 -10.81
CA GLY A 140 -1.19 8.56 -11.60
C GLY A 140 -0.98 7.89 -12.97
N LYS A 141 0.21 7.32 -13.27
CA LYS A 141 0.57 6.85 -14.62
C LYS A 141 0.69 5.33 -14.71
N GLY A 142 0.24 4.71 -15.80
CA GLY A 142 0.51 3.30 -16.11
C GLY A 142 -0.38 2.29 -15.37
N PHE A 143 -1.67 2.62 -15.17
CA PHE A 143 -2.64 1.81 -14.42
C PHE A 143 -3.47 0.87 -15.27
N THR A 144 -3.43 0.97 -16.61
CA THR A 144 -4.16 0.00 -17.43
C THR A 144 -3.49 -1.37 -17.34
N ILE A 145 -4.27 -2.44 -17.41
CA ILE A 145 -3.73 -3.82 -17.30
C ILE A 145 -2.58 -4.08 -18.28
N PRO A 146 -2.67 -3.70 -19.58
CA PRO A 146 -1.54 -3.88 -20.49
C PRO A 146 -0.27 -3.12 -20.06
N GLU A 147 -0.40 -1.89 -19.56
CA GLU A 147 0.74 -1.10 -19.08
C GLU A 147 1.36 -1.69 -17.82
N VAL A 148 0.54 -2.18 -16.89
CA VAL A 148 1.00 -2.84 -15.67
C VAL A 148 1.84 -4.08 -16.01
N TYR A 149 1.40 -4.89 -16.97
CA TYR A 149 2.16 -6.07 -17.42
C TYR A 149 3.42 -5.68 -18.20
N ARG A 150 3.31 -4.74 -19.15
CA ARG A 150 4.45 -4.27 -19.95
C ARG A 150 5.56 -3.70 -19.06
N SER A 151 5.22 -2.76 -18.19
CA SER A 151 6.16 -2.19 -17.22
C SER A 151 6.74 -3.26 -16.29
N GLY A 152 5.93 -4.27 -15.92
CA GLY A 152 6.36 -5.39 -15.11
C GLY A 152 7.48 -6.21 -15.78
N TYR A 153 7.26 -6.66 -17.02
CA TYR A 153 8.28 -7.41 -17.77
C TYR A 153 9.52 -6.59 -18.08
N VAL A 154 9.37 -5.28 -18.35
CA VAL A 154 10.51 -4.37 -18.54
C VAL A 154 11.38 -4.33 -17.28
N VAL A 155 10.77 -4.16 -16.10
CA VAL A 155 11.50 -4.16 -14.83
C VAL A 155 12.21 -5.49 -14.60
N ILE A 156 11.54 -6.62 -14.82
CA ILE A 156 12.15 -7.96 -14.65
C ILE A 156 13.38 -8.12 -15.54
N ALA A 157 13.25 -7.82 -16.84
CA ALA A 157 14.33 -7.95 -17.80
C ALA A 157 15.51 -7.04 -17.45
N LEU A 158 15.25 -5.75 -17.18
CA LEU A 158 16.30 -4.81 -16.80
C LEU A 158 16.98 -5.19 -15.48
N SER A 159 16.24 -5.74 -14.53
CA SER A 159 16.82 -6.21 -13.27
C SER A 159 17.83 -7.33 -13.52
N ILE A 160 17.45 -8.33 -14.31
CA ILE A 160 18.35 -9.45 -14.66
C ILE A 160 19.60 -8.94 -15.38
N LEU A 161 19.42 -8.11 -16.42
CA LEU A 161 20.53 -7.59 -17.22
C LEU A 161 21.50 -6.75 -16.38
N THR A 162 20.98 -5.84 -15.57
CA THR A 162 21.82 -4.97 -14.72
C THR A 162 22.55 -5.76 -13.64
N SER A 163 21.93 -6.78 -13.06
CA SER A 163 22.59 -7.62 -12.05
C SER A 163 23.66 -8.52 -12.65
N ILE A 164 23.42 -9.12 -13.82
CA ILE A 164 24.45 -9.91 -14.51
C ILE A 164 25.62 -9.02 -14.90
N ALA A 165 25.36 -7.83 -15.44
CA ALA A 165 26.40 -6.86 -15.75
C ALA A 165 27.21 -6.49 -14.50
N ALA A 166 26.53 -6.15 -13.39
CA ALA A 166 27.20 -5.82 -12.14
C ALA A 166 28.13 -6.95 -11.68
N VAL A 167 27.67 -8.20 -11.69
CA VAL A 167 28.49 -9.34 -11.27
C VAL A 167 29.64 -9.64 -12.22
N ALA A 168 29.48 -9.39 -13.52
CA ALA A 168 30.55 -9.60 -14.50
C ALA A 168 31.69 -8.58 -14.39
N TYR A 169 31.41 -7.36 -13.90
CA TYR A 169 32.39 -6.27 -13.75
C TYR A 169 32.92 -6.10 -12.31
N MET A 170 32.39 -6.85 -11.34
CA MET A 170 32.86 -6.92 -9.94
C MET A 170 33.75 -8.13 -9.72
#